data_AF-A0A564NNC2-F1
#
_entry.id   AF-A0A564NNC2-F1
#
_cell.length_a   1.000
_cell.length_b   1.000
_cell.length_c   1.000
_cell.angle_alpha   90.00
_cell.angle_beta   90.00
_cell.angle_gamma   90.00
#
_symmetry.space_group_name_H-M   'P 1'
#
loop_
_entity.id
_entity.type
_entity.pdbx_description
1 polymer ?
#
loop_
_entity_poly.entity_id
_entity_poly.type
_entity_poly.pdbx_seq_one_letter_code
_entity_poly.pdbx_strand_id
1 'polypeptide(L)'
;MTVNQSANAGYSLGFSAIAGLLVGLSIVYFWPELASWWPAELPRIHSALYHLIGQGQSSVESIPFAVYGQLLIAGFVLAFLHPGHSKMPIVAWMLHNQPSRRHFFSWIVRSWILQCGFFIIIFWRIGFMRDLPVDMLLRFVSIFNYICYFATLVLGLTLVRDAWRLVKTPEIPVSNLQIPLIFALGFYLPSQVVWLLLSASEYDHVLLGWLLFVPVMVGVLLSRLATGGIACLIRHMVGDTWGLKWRAHFALFNGAAILCMAINTAVRIVSSLLNS
;
A
#
# COMPACT_ATOMS: atom_id res chain seq x y z
N MET A 1 32.57 -25.14 26.00
CA MET A 1 32.86 -24.56 24.66
C MET A 1 31.82 -23.50 24.35
N THR A 2 32.12 -22.25 24.71
CA THR A 2 31.26 -21.07 24.50
C THR A 2 31.72 -20.37 23.22
N VAL A 3 31.27 -20.88 22.08
CA VAL A 3 31.65 -20.34 20.76
C VAL A 3 30.71 -19.20 20.38
N ASN A 4 31.23 -17.96 20.38
CA ASN A 4 30.94 -16.87 19.44
C ASN A 4 29.50 -16.73 18.85
N GLN A 5 28.44 -16.85 19.66
CA GLN A 5 27.07 -16.64 19.14
C GLN A 5 26.75 -15.15 18.87
N SER A 6 27.40 -14.20 19.56
CA SER A 6 27.10 -12.76 19.42
C SER A 6 27.62 -12.14 18.11
N ALA A 7 28.83 -12.53 17.66
CA ALA A 7 29.42 -12.00 16.42
C ALA A 7 28.68 -12.53 15.17
N ASN A 8 28.34 -13.82 15.15
CA ASN A 8 27.59 -14.43 14.04
C ASN A 8 26.15 -13.91 13.93
N ALA A 9 25.51 -13.56 15.06
CA ALA A 9 24.18 -12.96 15.05
C ALA A 9 24.19 -11.56 14.40
N GLY A 10 25.20 -10.73 14.71
CA GLY A 10 25.37 -9.40 14.11
C GLY A 10 25.64 -9.44 12.60
N TYR A 11 26.52 -10.35 12.15
CA TYR A 11 26.80 -10.56 10.72
C TYR A 11 25.57 -11.05 9.94
N SER A 12 24.83 -12.02 10.50
CA SER A 12 23.57 -12.53 9.93
C SER A 12 22.50 -11.43 9.80
N LEU A 13 22.42 -10.53 10.79
CA LEU A 13 21.49 -9.41 10.77
C LEU A 13 21.84 -8.39 9.68
N GLY A 14 23.15 -8.10 9.51
CA GLY A 14 23.65 -7.26 8.42
C GLY A 14 23.21 -7.76 7.04
N PHE A 15 23.26 -9.07 6.79
CA PHE A 15 22.74 -9.66 5.55
C PHE A 15 21.25 -9.43 5.36
N SER A 16 20.44 -9.43 6.43
CA SER A 16 19.00 -9.13 6.34
C SER A 16 18.74 -7.67 5.98
N ALA A 17 19.51 -6.73 6.52
CA ALA A 17 19.45 -5.33 6.12
C ALA A 17 19.84 -5.14 4.64
N ILE A 18 20.97 -5.73 4.23
CA ILE A 18 21.46 -5.65 2.84
C ILE A 18 20.42 -6.26 1.89
N ALA A 19 19.88 -7.43 2.20
CA ALA A 19 18.82 -8.05 1.40
C ALA A 19 17.58 -7.16 1.31
N GLY A 20 17.15 -6.55 2.41
CA GLY A 20 16.02 -5.62 2.44
C GLY A 20 16.28 -4.37 1.58
N LEU A 21 17.48 -3.79 1.67
CA LEU A 21 17.90 -2.67 0.83
C LEU A 21 17.95 -3.05 -0.65
N LEU A 22 18.55 -4.20 -0.99
CA LEU A 22 18.63 -4.66 -2.37
C LEU A 22 17.24 -4.89 -2.96
N VAL A 23 16.32 -5.49 -2.20
CA VAL A 23 14.92 -5.66 -2.64
C VAL A 23 14.24 -4.31 -2.81
N GLY A 24 14.40 -3.40 -1.85
CA GLY A 24 13.85 -2.05 -1.93
C GLY A 24 14.37 -1.27 -3.14
N LEU A 25 15.68 -1.31 -3.39
CA LEU A 25 16.34 -0.68 -4.54
C LEU A 25 15.93 -1.33 -5.85
N SER A 26 15.86 -2.66 -5.91
CA SER A 26 15.41 -3.38 -7.10
C SER A 26 13.98 -2.98 -7.46
N ILE A 27 13.09 -2.92 -6.46
CA ILE A 27 11.73 -2.42 -6.67
C ILE A 27 11.79 -0.99 -7.22
N VAL A 28 12.49 -0.07 -6.56
CA VAL A 28 12.55 1.34 -6.99
C VAL A 28 13.13 1.50 -8.41
N TYR A 29 14.19 0.77 -8.73
CA TYR A 29 14.94 0.88 -9.98
C TYR A 29 14.21 0.24 -11.15
N PHE A 30 13.74 -1.00 -11.00
CA PHE A 30 13.06 -1.73 -12.07
C PHE A 30 11.57 -1.38 -12.18
N TRP A 31 10.99 -0.66 -11.22
CA TRP A 31 9.57 -0.34 -11.25
C TRP A 31 9.09 0.34 -12.55
N PRO A 32 9.76 1.35 -13.11
CA PRO A 32 9.32 1.96 -14.36
C PRO A 32 9.23 0.95 -15.51
N GLU A 33 10.19 0.02 -15.59
CA GLU A 33 10.25 -1.02 -16.61
C GLU A 33 9.16 -2.09 -16.37
N LEU A 34 9.02 -2.57 -15.13
CA LEU A 34 7.93 -3.48 -14.73
C LEU A 34 6.54 -2.88 -14.98
N ALA A 35 6.38 -1.58 -14.73
CA ALA A 35 5.14 -0.87 -15.01
C ALA A 35 4.87 -0.74 -16.51
N SER A 36 5.93 -0.69 -17.34
CA SER A 36 5.80 -0.64 -18.80
C SER A 36 5.33 -1.97 -19.41
N TRP A 37 5.62 -3.09 -18.75
CA TRP A 37 5.20 -4.43 -19.16
C TRP A 37 3.77 -4.78 -18.75
N TRP A 38 3.09 -3.86 -18.07
CA TRP A 38 1.71 -4.06 -17.67
C TRP A 38 0.85 -4.26 -18.92
N PRO A 39 -0.01 -5.31 -18.96
CA PRO A 39 -0.81 -5.60 -20.15
C PRO A 39 -1.54 -4.35 -20.63
N ALA A 40 -1.35 -3.98 -21.89
CA ALA A 40 -2.08 -2.86 -22.50
C ALA A 40 -3.61 -3.09 -22.45
N GLU A 41 -4.01 -4.36 -22.38
CA GLU A 41 -5.40 -4.81 -22.28
C GLU A 41 -6.00 -4.75 -20.87
N LEU A 42 -5.18 -4.58 -19.81
CA LEU A 42 -5.76 -4.29 -18.49
C LEU A 42 -6.33 -2.86 -18.56
N PRO A 43 -7.64 -2.65 -18.34
CA PRO A 43 -8.19 -1.31 -18.42
C PRO A 43 -7.45 -0.41 -17.45
N ARG A 44 -6.82 0.62 -17.99
CA ARG A 44 -6.25 1.70 -17.18
C ARG A 44 -7.43 2.32 -16.46
N ILE A 45 -7.48 2.16 -15.14
CA ILE A 45 -8.61 2.55 -14.30
C ILE A 45 -9.03 4.01 -14.57
N HIS A 46 -8.07 4.91 -14.79
CA HIS A 46 -8.33 6.30 -15.13
C HIS A 46 -8.94 6.52 -16.53
N SER A 47 -8.65 5.66 -17.51
CA SER A 47 -9.16 5.79 -18.88
C SER A 47 -10.46 5.02 -19.11
N ALA A 48 -10.87 4.16 -18.16
CA ALA A 48 -12.08 3.34 -18.29
C ALA A 48 -13.33 4.18 -18.59
N LEU A 49 -13.50 5.31 -17.91
CA LEU A 49 -14.60 6.23 -18.16
C LEU A 49 -14.55 6.82 -19.57
N TYR A 50 -13.38 7.29 -20.02
CA TYR A 50 -13.21 7.87 -21.36
C TYR A 50 -13.50 6.86 -22.46
N HIS A 51 -13.09 5.60 -22.29
CA HIS A 51 -13.41 4.54 -23.25
C HIS A 51 -14.91 4.29 -23.35
N LEU A 52 -15.62 4.26 -22.22
CA LEU A 52 -17.07 4.08 -22.20
C LEU A 52 -17.80 5.26 -22.85
N ILE A 53 -17.39 6.50 -22.53
CA ILE A 53 -17.93 7.71 -23.17
C ILE A 53 -17.68 7.68 -24.69
N GLY A 54 -16.46 7.35 -25.12
CA GLY A 54 -16.10 7.24 -26.54
C GLY A 54 -16.86 6.15 -27.30
N GLN A 55 -17.36 5.13 -26.59
CA GLN A 55 -18.22 4.07 -27.14
C GLN A 55 -19.72 4.42 -27.06
N GLY A 56 -20.09 5.62 -26.59
CA GLY A 56 -21.49 6.02 -26.40
C GLY A 56 -22.19 5.32 -25.23
N GLN A 57 -21.45 4.62 -24.37
CA GLN A 57 -21.95 3.90 -23.19
C GLN A 57 -21.98 4.82 -21.97
N SER A 58 -22.85 5.81 -21.98
CA SER A 58 -23.02 6.79 -20.88
C SER A 58 -24.08 6.39 -19.85
N SER A 59 -24.95 5.41 -20.17
CA SER A 59 -25.97 4.92 -19.24
C SER A 59 -25.50 3.68 -18.47
N VAL A 60 -25.89 3.60 -17.19
CA VAL A 60 -25.57 2.48 -16.29
C VAL A 60 -25.99 1.12 -16.88
N GLU A 61 -27.14 1.10 -17.57
CA GLU A 61 -27.71 -0.11 -18.18
C GLU A 61 -26.94 -0.60 -19.41
N SER A 62 -26.14 0.28 -20.03
CA SER A 62 -25.39 -0.04 -21.25
C SER A 62 -24.01 -0.66 -21.00
N ILE A 63 -23.53 -0.68 -19.74
CA ILE A 63 -22.19 -1.17 -19.43
C ILE A 63 -22.18 -2.71 -19.37
N PRO A 64 -21.33 -3.39 -20.16
CA PRO A 64 -21.18 -4.83 -20.09
C PRO A 64 -20.67 -5.28 -18.72
N PHE A 65 -21.22 -6.37 -18.18
CA PHE A 65 -20.79 -6.94 -16.89
C PHE A 65 -19.28 -7.22 -16.83
N ALA A 66 -18.69 -7.61 -17.95
CA ALA A 66 -17.27 -7.88 -18.09
C ALA A 66 -16.38 -6.69 -17.68
N VAL A 67 -16.85 -5.45 -17.89
CA VAL A 67 -16.09 -4.23 -17.52
C VAL A 67 -15.88 -4.15 -16.01
N TYR A 68 -16.89 -4.49 -15.21
CA TYR A 68 -16.74 -4.51 -13.74
C TYR A 68 -15.76 -5.60 -13.30
N GLY A 69 -15.81 -6.77 -13.94
CA GLY A 69 -14.85 -7.86 -13.68
C GLY A 69 -13.42 -7.45 -14.00
N GLN A 70 -13.20 -6.80 -15.14
CA GLN A 70 -11.89 -6.27 -15.52
C GLN A 70 -11.41 -5.16 -14.57
N LEU A 71 -12.29 -4.27 -14.11
CA LEU A 71 -11.95 -3.24 -13.14
C LEU A 71 -11.61 -3.80 -11.76
N LEU A 72 -12.28 -4.88 -11.34
CA LEU A 72 -11.94 -5.60 -10.12
C LEU A 72 -10.53 -6.18 -10.22
N ILE A 73 -10.22 -6.85 -11.34
CA ILE A 73 -8.86 -7.37 -11.59
C ILE A 73 -7.86 -6.21 -11.63
N ALA A 74 -8.18 -5.11 -12.32
CA ALA A 74 -7.31 -3.94 -12.39
C ALA A 74 -7.02 -3.34 -11.00
N GLY A 75 -8.05 -3.20 -10.15
CA GLY A 75 -7.89 -2.76 -8.76
C GLY A 75 -7.05 -3.72 -7.93
N PHE A 76 -7.25 -5.04 -8.11
CA PHE A 76 -6.43 -6.06 -7.46
C PHE A 76 -4.97 -5.95 -7.87
N VAL A 77 -4.69 -5.96 -9.18
CA VAL A 77 -3.32 -5.93 -9.71
C VAL A 77 -2.68 -4.59 -9.36
N LEU A 78 -3.40 -3.46 -9.43
CA LEU A 78 -2.92 -2.16 -8.95
C LEU A 78 -2.45 -2.27 -7.50
N ALA A 79 -3.32 -2.70 -6.58
CA ALA A 79 -2.95 -2.81 -5.18
C ALA A 79 -1.92 -3.91 -4.91
N PHE A 80 -1.83 -4.97 -5.74
CA PHE A 80 -1.01 -6.17 -5.54
C PHE A 80 0.36 -6.09 -6.19
N LEU A 81 0.55 -5.29 -7.23
CA LEU A 81 1.84 -5.11 -7.89
C LEU A 81 2.44 -3.72 -7.64
N HIS A 82 1.64 -2.69 -7.33
CA HIS A 82 2.18 -1.35 -7.06
C HIS A 82 3.18 -1.36 -5.89
N PRO A 83 4.34 -0.71 -6.03
CA PRO A 83 5.42 -0.79 -5.06
C PRO A 83 5.02 -0.11 -3.74
N GLY A 84 5.54 -0.68 -2.65
CA GLY A 84 5.71 -0.03 -1.35
C GLY A 84 4.49 0.12 -0.45
N HIS A 85 3.38 0.69 -0.93
CA HIS A 85 2.51 1.43 0.00
C HIS A 85 1.38 0.63 0.66
N SER A 86 1.02 -0.53 0.13
CA SER A 86 -0.02 -1.40 0.72
C SER A 86 0.55 -2.69 1.31
N LYS A 87 1.42 -3.35 0.56
CA LYS A 87 1.79 -4.75 0.84
C LYS A 87 2.83 -4.91 1.92
N MET A 88 3.88 -4.09 1.84
CA MET A 88 5.02 -4.19 2.74
C MET A 88 4.63 -3.85 4.19
N PRO A 89 3.80 -2.82 4.47
CA PRO A 89 3.21 -2.63 5.79
C PRO A 89 2.42 -3.84 6.30
N ILE A 90 1.62 -4.49 5.43
CA ILE A 90 0.82 -5.67 5.80
C ILE A 90 1.72 -6.85 6.14
N VAL A 91 2.69 -7.17 5.27
CA VAL A 91 3.66 -8.25 5.48
C VAL A 91 4.46 -8.00 6.75
N ALA A 92 4.94 -6.78 6.94
CA ALA A 92 5.67 -6.38 8.13
C ALA A 92 4.83 -6.57 9.39
N TRP A 93 3.58 -6.10 9.42
CA TRP A 93 2.70 -6.27 10.57
C TRP A 93 2.40 -7.75 10.87
N MET A 94 2.14 -8.54 9.83
CA MET A 94 1.85 -9.98 9.96
C MET A 94 3.03 -10.77 10.53
N LEU A 95 4.24 -10.51 10.05
CA LEU A 95 5.44 -11.22 10.49
C LEU A 95 5.96 -10.67 11.83
N HIS A 96 5.82 -9.37 12.07
CA HIS A 96 6.35 -8.71 13.26
C HIS A 96 5.40 -8.79 14.47
N ASN A 97 4.13 -8.42 14.34
CA ASN A 97 3.18 -8.37 15.47
C ASN A 97 2.32 -9.63 15.60
N GLN A 98 2.28 -10.48 14.57
CA GLN A 98 1.58 -11.77 14.59
C GLN A 98 0.11 -11.67 15.06
N PRO A 99 -0.70 -10.78 14.46
CA PRO A 99 -2.09 -10.61 14.87
C PRO A 99 -2.90 -11.89 14.65
N SER A 100 -3.95 -12.08 15.45
CA SER A 100 -4.91 -13.18 15.21
C SER A 100 -5.64 -12.99 13.88
N ARG A 101 -6.10 -14.08 13.25
CA ARG A 101 -6.80 -14.03 11.94
C ARG A 101 -7.98 -13.06 11.93
N ARG A 102 -8.80 -13.08 13.00
CA ARG A 102 -9.94 -12.16 13.18
C ARG A 102 -9.48 -10.71 13.30
N HIS A 103 -8.40 -10.48 14.03
CA HIS A 103 -7.86 -9.13 14.23
C HIS A 103 -7.28 -8.57 12.93
N PHE A 104 -6.52 -9.40 12.19
CA PHE A 104 -6.04 -9.07 10.86
C PHE A 104 -7.18 -8.67 9.93
N PHE A 105 -8.18 -9.54 9.75
CA PHE A 105 -9.30 -9.26 8.84
C PHE A 105 -10.04 -7.99 9.23
N SER A 106 -10.38 -7.83 10.51
CA SER A 106 -11.08 -6.65 11.04
C SER A 106 -10.35 -5.35 10.72
N TRP A 107 -9.03 -5.30 10.95
CA TRP A 107 -8.25 -4.07 10.72
C TRP A 107 -8.01 -3.77 9.24
N ILE A 108 -7.82 -4.79 8.41
CA ILE A 108 -7.72 -4.59 6.96
C ILE A 108 -9.03 -4.01 6.43
N VAL A 109 -10.17 -4.57 6.81
CA VAL A 109 -11.49 -4.05 6.42
C VAL A 109 -11.71 -2.63 6.96
N ARG A 110 -11.37 -2.35 8.23
CA ARG A 110 -11.47 -0.98 8.80
C ARG A 110 -10.61 0.03 8.05
N SER A 111 -9.37 -0.33 7.71
CA SER A 111 -8.49 0.56 6.93
C SER A 111 -9.00 0.80 5.52
N TRP A 112 -9.65 -0.22 4.91
CA TRP A 112 -10.29 -0.11 3.61
C TRP A 112 -11.55 0.77 3.66
N ILE A 113 -12.40 0.59 4.68
CA ILE A 113 -13.56 1.47 4.91
C ILE A 113 -13.11 2.91 5.10
N LEU A 114 -12.06 3.14 5.89
CA LEU A 114 -11.48 4.47 6.11
C LEU A 114 -11.01 5.09 4.78
N GLN A 115 -10.31 4.32 3.95
CA GLN A 115 -9.87 4.77 2.62
C GLN A 115 -11.04 5.13 1.71
N CYS A 116 -12.06 4.27 1.63
CA CYS A 116 -13.29 4.56 0.88
C CYS A 116 -13.99 5.83 1.42
N GLY A 117 -14.01 6.00 2.74
CA GLY A 117 -14.55 7.19 3.40
C GLY A 117 -13.85 8.48 2.96
N PHE A 118 -12.51 8.47 2.88
CA PHE A 118 -11.78 9.64 2.37
C PHE A 118 -12.11 9.93 0.90
N PHE A 119 -12.20 8.91 0.04
CA PHE A 119 -12.65 9.11 -1.34
C PHE A 119 -14.05 9.74 -1.40
N ILE A 120 -14.99 9.26 -0.60
CA ILE A 120 -16.35 9.82 -0.54
C ILE A 120 -16.31 11.27 -0.08
N ILE A 121 -15.62 11.60 1.00
CA ILE A 121 -15.54 12.98 1.51
C ILE A 121 -14.98 13.94 0.45
N ILE A 122 -13.91 13.54 -0.23
CA ILE A 122 -13.23 14.35 -1.24
C ILE A 122 -14.11 14.50 -2.50
N PHE A 123 -14.50 13.40 -3.13
CA PHE A 123 -15.10 13.43 -4.48
C PHE A 123 -16.63 13.55 -4.48
N TRP A 124 -17.32 13.13 -3.42
CA TRP A 124 -18.73 13.48 -3.24
C TRP A 124 -18.89 14.92 -2.73
N ARG A 125 -17.78 15.56 -2.35
CA ARG A 125 -17.73 16.97 -1.92
C ARG A 125 -18.73 17.28 -0.81
N ILE A 126 -18.71 16.46 0.25
CA ILE A 126 -19.63 16.59 1.39
C ILE A 126 -19.22 17.81 2.26
N GLY A 127 -20.19 18.63 2.67
CA GLY A 127 -19.96 19.76 3.57
C GLY A 127 -19.14 20.87 2.92
N PHE A 128 -18.05 21.30 3.57
CA PHE A 128 -17.21 22.42 3.13
C PHE A 128 -16.45 22.16 1.81
N MET A 129 -16.36 20.90 1.38
CA MET A 129 -15.66 20.52 0.14
C MET A 129 -16.49 20.80 -1.14
N ARG A 130 -17.78 21.13 -0.99
CA ARG A 130 -18.75 21.35 -2.09
C ARG A 130 -18.39 22.49 -3.04
N ASP A 131 -17.66 23.49 -2.56
CA ASP A 131 -17.36 24.69 -3.35
C ASP A 131 -15.87 24.81 -3.69
N LEU A 132 -15.07 23.81 -3.35
CA LEU A 132 -13.63 23.85 -3.58
C LEU A 132 -13.29 23.63 -5.06
N PRO A 133 -12.32 24.40 -5.62
CA PRO A 133 -11.82 24.16 -6.97
C PRO A 133 -11.00 22.86 -7.04
N VAL A 134 -10.86 22.31 -8.24
CA VAL A 134 -10.13 21.06 -8.51
C VAL A 134 -8.70 21.09 -7.98
N ASP A 135 -8.01 22.23 -8.11
CA ASP A 135 -6.63 22.38 -7.61
C ASP A 135 -6.54 22.19 -6.09
N MET A 136 -7.54 22.68 -5.34
CA MET A 136 -7.61 22.46 -3.89
C MET A 136 -7.91 21.00 -3.58
N LEU A 137 -8.74 20.34 -4.38
CA LEU A 137 -9.04 18.91 -4.23
C LEU A 137 -7.77 18.05 -4.37
N LEU A 138 -6.97 18.33 -5.39
CA LEU A 138 -5.70 17.63 -5.63
C LEU A 138 -4.69 17.89 -4.49
N ARG A 139 -4.71 19.08 -3.89
CA ARG A 139 -3.91 19.35 -2.67
C ARG A 139 -4.37 18.47 -1.50
N PHE A 140 -5.67 18.30 -1.28
CA PHE A 140 -6.16 17.38 -0.25
C PHE A 140 -5.72 15.94 -0.50
N VAL A 141 -5.83 15.47 -1.75
CA VAL A 141 -5.32 14.14 -2.14
C VAL A 141 -3.83 14.01 -1.83
N SER A 142 -3.03 15.04 -2.15
CA SER A 142 -1.61 15.07 -1.85
C SER A 142 -1.32 15.04 -0.36
N ILE A 143 -2.05 15.81 0.45
CA ILE A 143 -1.92 15.82 1.92
C ILE A 143 -2.16 14.43 2.50
N PHE A 144 -3.22 13.75 2.07
CA PHE A 144 -3.49 12.39 2.53
C PHE A 144 -2.39 11.41 2.10
N ASN A 145 -1.91 11.49 0.86
CA ASN A 145 -0.77 10.68 0.43
C ASN A 145 0.52 10.99 1.21
N TYR A 146 0.76 12.24 1.62
CA TYR A 146 1.88 12.57 2.51
C TYR A 146 1.74 11.94 3.90
N ILE A 147 0.53 11.92 4.47
CA ILE A 147 0.26 11.21 5.73
C ILE A 147 0.54 9.71 5.57
N CYS A 148 0.13 9.11 4.45
CA CYS A 148 0.45 7.71 4.13
C CYS A 148 1.96 7.48 4.07
N TYR A 149 2.72 8.34 3.38
CA TYR A 149 4.18 8.21 3.26
C TYR A 149 4.87 8.39 4.61
N PHE A 150 4.44 9.36 5.41
CA PHE A 150 4.96 9.56 6.75
C PHE A 150 4.68 8.35 7.66
N ALA A 151 3.46 7.81 7.65
CA ALA A 151 3.13 6.60 8.40
C ALA A 151 3.95 5.38 7.95
N THR A 152 4.20 5.25 6.65
CA THR A 152 5.06 4.20 6.09
C THR A 152 6.51 4.35 6.57
N LEU A 153 7.02 5.57 6.63
CA LEU A 153 8.35 5.87 7.17
C LEU A 153 8.45 5.56 8.67
N VAL A 154 7.44 5.96 9.46
CA VAL A 154 7.36 5.62 10.89
C VAL A 154 7.36 4.10 11.09
N LEU A 155 6.61 3.37 10.27
CA LEU A 155 6.57 1.91 10.30
C LEU A 155 7.95 1.30 10.00
N GLY A 156 8.64 1.79 8.96
CA GLY A 156 10.00 1.37 8.62
C GLY A 156 11.02 1.64 9.74
N LEU A 157 11.02 2.85 10.31
CA LEU A 157 11.91 3.21 11.42
C LEU A 157 11.63 2.38 12.67
N THR A 158 10.36 2.12 12.98
CA THR A 158 9.96 1.31 14.13
C THR A 158 10.48 -0.12 13.98
N LEU A 159 10.40 -0.70 12.78
CA LEU A 159 10.93 -2.03 12.50
C LEU A 159 12.46 -2.12 12.67
N VAL A 160 13.20 -1.14 12.15
CA VAL A 160 14.67 -1.10 12.32
C VAL A 160 15.05 -0.95 13.79
N ARG A 161 14.35 -0.08 14.52
CA ARG A 161 14.53 0.10 15.96
C ARG A 161 14.26 -1.19 16.73
N ASP A 162 13.16 -1.87 16.42
CA ASP A 162 12.77 -3.10 17.10
C ASP A 162 13.72 -4.25 16.75
N ALA A 163 14.18 -4.36 15.50
CA ALA A 163 15.20 -5.33 15.12
C ALA A 163 16.48 -5.16 15.95
N TRP A 164 16.96 -3.92 16.10
CA TRP A 164 18.13 -3.62 16.91
C TRP A 164 17.93 -3.93 18.39
N ARG A 165 16.73 -3.64 18.92
CA ARG A 165 16.37 -3.95 20.32
C ARG A 165 16.30 -5.46 20.57
N LEU A 166 15.67 -6.21 19.68
CA LEU A 166 15.51 -7.66 19.78
C LEU A 166 16.86 -8.40 19.74
N VAL A 167 17.86 -7.85 19.03
CA VAL A 167 19.22 -8.40 19.01
C VAL A 167 19.91 -8.23 20.36
N LYS A 168 19.71 -7.09 21.02
CA LYS A 168 20.30 -6.79 22.34
C LYS A 168 19.55 -7.48 23.48
N THR A 169 18.24 -7.59 23.37
CA THR A 169 17.37 -8.13 24.43
C THR A 169 16.16 -8.82 23.79
N PRO A 170 16.21 -10.15 23.60
CA PRO A 170 15.19 -10.90 22.87
C PRO A 170 13.80 -10.91 23.50
N GLU A 171 13.70 -10.66 24.81
CA GLU A 171 12.45 -10.76 25.58
C GLU A 171 11.63 -9.46 25.63
N ILE A 172 12.11 -8.38 24.99
CA ILE A 172 11.40 -7.08 25.02
C ILE A 172 10.10 -7.16 24.21
N PRO A 173 8.98 -6.62 24.72
CA PRO A 173 7.75 -6.49 23.95
C PRO A 173 7.97 -5.59 22.73
N VAL A 174 7.59 -6.09 21.55
CA VAL A 174 7.74 -5.35 20.30
C VAL A 174 6.73 -4.21 20.17
N SER A 175 7.08 -3.20 19.39
CA SER A 175 6.19 -2.07 19.12
C SER A 175 4.97 -2.52 18.30
N ASN A 176 3.81 -1.93 18.59
CA ASN A 176 2.59 -2.23 17.83
C ASN A 176 2.56 -1.42 16.52
N LEU A 177 2.70 -2.10 15.38
CA LEU A 177 2.67 -1.46 14.05
C LEU A 177 1.25 -1.19 13.52
N GLN A 178 0.21 -1.57 14.27
CA GLN A 178 -1.18 -1.47 13.83
C GLN A 178 -1.60 -0.03 13.49
N ILE A 179 -1.26 0.97 14.30
CA ILE A 179 -1.66 2.36 14.03
C ILE A 179 -0.95 2.90 12.78
N PRO A 180 0.39 2.81 12.66
CA PRO A 180 1.08 3.18 11.42
C PRO A 180 0.54 2.44 10.19
N LEU A 181 0.15 1.16 10.33
CA LEU A 181 -0.47 0.38 9.27
C LEU A 181 -1.81 0.96 8.82
N ILE A 182 -2.71 1.29 9.76
CA ILE A 182 -4.02 1.86 9.43
C ILE A 182 -3.83 3.18 8.68
N PHE A 183 -2.87 4.01 9.11
CA PHE A 183 -2.60 5.27 8.43
C PHE A 183 -2.00 5.05 7.04
N ALA A 184 -1.02 4.15 6.91
CA ALA A 184 -0.43 3.82 5.61
C ALA A 184 -1.47 3.28 4.62
N LEU A 185 -2.41 2.44 5.06
CA LEU A 185 -3.43 1.85 4.19
C LEU A 185 -4.63 2.78 3.95
N GLY A 186 -5.07 3.47 4.99
CA GLY A 186 -6.28 4.30 4.97
C GLY A 186 -6.09 5.60 4.18
N PHE A 187 -4.94 6.24 4.33
CA PHE A 187 -4.68 7.54 3.69
C PHE A 187 -4.09 7.43 2.27
N TYR A 188 -3.82 6.20 1.81
CA TYR A 188 -3.32 6.01 0.46
C TYR A 188 -4.43 6.22 -0.57
N LEU A 189 -4.28 7.21 -1.44
CA LEU A 189 -5.22 7.51 -2.52
C LEU A 189 -4.51 7.29 -3.87
N PRO A 190 -4.66 6.09 -4.48
CA PRO A 190 -4.03 5.79 -5.76
C PRO A 190 -4.44 6.78 -6.85
N SER A 191 -3.45 7.33 -7.56
CA SER A 191 -3.69 8.30 -8.64
C SER A 191 -4.67 7.79 -9.69
N GLN A 192 -4.59 6.51 -10.04
CA GLN A 192 -5.51 5.84 -10.97
C GLN A 192 -6.99 5.99 -10.58
N VAL A 193 -7.30 5.87 -9.28
CA VAL A 193 -8.67 5.97 -8.75
C VAL A 193 -9.09 7.44 -8.62
N VAL A 194 -8.16 8.30 -8.21
CA VAL A 194 -8.36 9.76 -8.14
C VAL A 194 -8.73 10.32 -9.52
N TRP A 195 -7.98 9.96 -10.57
CA TRP A 195 -8.25 10.45 -11.93
C TRP A 195 -9.58 9.92 -12.49
N LEU A 196 -9.97 8.68 -12.17
CA LEU A 196 -11.27 8.14 -12.54
C LEU A 196 -12.40 9.00 -11.97
N LEU A 197 -12.36 9.29 -10.67
CA LEU A 197 -13.40 10.06 -9.99
C LEU A 197 -13.38 11.55 -10.38
N LEU A 198 -12.20 12.11 -10.60
CA LEU A 198 -12.07 13.49 -11.07
C LEU A 198 -12.69 13.63 -12.47
N SER A 199 -12.34 12.74 -13.40
CA SER A 199 -12.90 12.75 -14.75
C SER A 199 -14.42 12.55 -14.70
N ALA A 200 -14.92 11.66 -13.85
CA ALA A 200 -16.36 11.48 -13.68
C ALA A 200 -17.07 12.75 -13.22
N SER A 201 -16.42 13.57 -12.39
CA SER A 201 -16.93 14.87 -11.96
C SER A 201 -16.83 15.92 -13.06
N GLU A 202 -15.78 15.92 -13.88
CA GLU A 202 -15.58 16.93 -14.94
C GLU A 202 -16.53 16.74 -16.12
N TYR A 203 -16.86 15.49 -16.47
CA TYR A 203 -17.76 15.18 -17.58
C TYR A 203 -19.23 15.03 -17.15
N ASP A 204 -19.61 15.38 -15.92
CA ASP A 204 -20.96 15.19 -15.37
C ASP A 204 -21.47 13.72 -15.32
N HIS A 205 -20.56 12.75 -15.27
CA HIS A 205 -20.86 11.31 -15.18
C HIS A 205 -20.59 10.76 -13.76
N VAL A 206 -20.98 11.50 -12.72
CA VAL A 206 -20.63 11.19 -11.31
C VAL A 206 -21.13 9.81 -10.89
N LEU A 207 -22.37 9.46 -11.19
CA LEU A 207 -22.95 8.15 -10.85
C LEU A 207 -22.15 7.00 -11.50
N LEU A 208 -21.78 7.18 -12.77
CA LEU A 208 -20.98 6.22 -13.52
C LEU A 208 -19.59 6.05 -12.91
N GLY A 209 -18.93 7.16 -12.55
CA GLY A 209 -17.64 7.13 -11.87
C GLY A 209 -17.67 6.33 -10.57
N TRP A 210 -18.69 6.51 -9.74
CA TRP A 210 -18.86 5.75 -8.49
C TRP A 210 -19.16 4.27 -8.74
N LEU A 211 -19.94 3.96 -9.77
CA LEU A 211 -20.22 2.59 -10.17
C LEU A 211 -18.95 1.84 -10.60
N LEU A 212 -18.06 2.51 -11.35
CA LEU A 212 -16.76 1.96 -11.76
C LEU A 212 -15.75 1.92 -10.61
N PHE A 213 -15.86 2.84 -9.64
CA PHE A 213 -15.01 2.88 -8.44
C PHE A 213 -15.20 1.65 -7.54
N VAL A 214 -16.44 1.18 -7.35
CA VAL A 214 -16.76 0.05 -6.47
C VAL A 214 -15.95 -1.22 -6.77
N PRO A 215 -15.97 -1.78 -8.00
CA PRO A 215 -15.21 -3.00 -8.30
C PRO A 215 -13.71 -2.80 -8.13
N VAL A 216 -13.17 -1.62 -8.47
CA VAL A 216 -11.76 -1.29 -8.26
C VAL A 216 -11.39 -1.39 -6.77
N MET A 217 -12.19 -0.78 -5.90
CA MET A 217 -11.94 -0.83 -4.45
C MET A 217 -12.13 -2.23 -3.86
N VAL A 218 -13.05 -3.04 -4.38
CA VAL A 218 -13.15 -4.45 -4.02
C VAL A 218 -11.89 -5.20 -4.42
N GLY A 219 -11.35 -4.95 -5.62
CA GLY A 219 -10.05 -5.48 -6.05
C GLY A 219 -8.91 -5.10 -5.09
N VAL A 220 -8.86 -3.83 -4.67
CA VAL A 220 -7.88 -3.34 -3.68
C VAL A 220 -7.99 -4.09 -2.35
N LEU A 221 -9.21 -4.35 -1.86
CA LEU A 221 -9.44 -5.13 -0.65
C LEU A 221 -8.95 -6.57 -0.80
N LEU A 222 -9.32 -7.24 -1.89
CA LEU A 222 -8.90 -8.61 -2.18
C LEU A 222 -7.37 -8.73 -2.24
N SER A 223 -6.69 -7.73 -2.82
CA SER A 223 -5.23 -7.66 -2.85
C SER A 223 -4.60 -7.57 -1.47
N ARG A 224 -5.17 -6.77 -0.57
CA ARG A 224 -4.70 -6.66 0.84
C ARG A 224 -4.91 -7.97 1.60
N LEU A 225 -6.05 -8.61 1.40
CA LEU A 225 -6.35 -9.91 2.00
C LEU A 225 -5.42 -11.01 1.47
N ALA A 226 -5.18 -11.05 0.16
CA ALA A 226 -4.24 -11.98 -0.47
C ALA A 226 -2.82 -11.79 0.07
N THR A 227 -2.39 -10.53 0.22
CA THR A 227 -1.07 -10.21 0.81
C THR A 227 -0.92 -10.75 2.23
N GLY A 228 -1.94 -10.56 3.08
CA GLY A 228 -1.92 -11.13 4.43
C GLY A 228 -2.02 -12.66 4.45
N GLY A 229 -2.77 -13.24 3.51
CA GLY A 229 -2.83 -14.69 3.30
C GLY A 229 -1.45 -15.28 2.96
N ILE A 230 -0.73 -14.65 2.02
CA ILE A 230 0.65 -15.00 1.68
C ILE A 230 1.57 -14.85 2.89
N ALA A 231 1.48 -13.75 3.64
CA ALA A 231 2.28 -13.57 4.85
C ALA A 231 1.99 -14.63 5.92
N CYS A 232 0.73 -15.06 6.05
CA CYS A 232 0.34 -16.16 6.94
C CYS A 232 0.91 -17.50 6.47
N LEU A 233 0.94 -17.76 5.15
CA LEU A 233 1.52 -18.96 4.57
C LEU A 233 3.04 -19.00 4.80
N ILE A 234 3.74 -17.88 4.57
CA ILE A 234 5.17 -17.74 4.87
C ILE A 234 5.43 -18.04 6.35
N ARG A 235 4.62 -17.47 7.25
CA ARG A 235 4.73 -17.76 8.69
C ARG A 235 4.54 -19.26 8.98
N HIS A 236 3.54 -19.89 8.38
CA HIS A 236 3.29 -21.31 8.59
C HIS A 236 4.45 -22.18 8.12
N MET A 237 5.07 -21.84 6.98
CA MET A 237 6.26 -22.53 6.47
C MET A 237 7.50 -22.35 7.36
N VAL A 238 7.65 -21.18 7.98
CA VAL A 238 8.77 -20.92 8.90
C VAL A 238 8.58 -21.66 10.24
N GLY A 239 7.35 -21.82 10.71
CA GLY A 239 7.04 -22.48 11.99
C GLY A 239 7.20 -21.56 13.21
N ASP A 240 6.41 -21.78 14.26
CA ASP A 240 6.30 -20.84 15.40
C ASP A 240 7.59 -20.74 16.24
N THR A 241 8.35 -21.83 16.36
CA THR A 241 9.63 -21.86 17.10
C THR A 241 10.76 -21.12 16.37
N TRP A 242 10.75 -21.12 15.04
CA TRP A 242 11.71 -20.39 14.22
C TRP A 242 11.28 -18.93 14.02
N GLY A 243 9.97 -18.65 14.05
CA GLY A 243 9.42 -17.31 13.88
C GLY A 243 9.91 -16.28 14.91
N LEU A 244 10.14 -16.68 16.17
CA LEU A 244 10.73 -15.81 17.20
C LEU A 244 12.20 -15.49 16.93
N LYS A 245 13.00 -16.49 16.53
CA LYS A 245 14.42 -16.33 16.23
C LYS A 245 14.66 -15.46 14.99
N TRP A 246 13.81 -15.60 13.97
CA TRP A 246 13.89 -14.84 12.73
C TRP A 246 13.15 -13.50 12.78
N ARG A 247 12.45 -13.19 13.87
CA ARG A 247 11.65 -11.96 14.01
C ARG A 247 12.47 -10.69 13.80
N ALA A 248 13.67 -10.63 14.38
CA ALA A 248 14.58 -9.50 14.21
C ALA A 248 15.08 -9.37 12.76
N HIS A 249 15.34 -10.49 12.09
CA HIS A 249 15.74 -10.54 10.68
C HIS A 249 14.61 -10.06 9.76
N PHE A 250 13.38 -10.54 9.97
CA PHE A 250 12.21 -10.08 9.21
C PHE A 250 11.92 -8.61 9.47
N ALA A 251 12.05 -8.15 10.71
CA ALA A 251 11.86 -6.74 11.03
C ALA A 251 12.88 -5.87 10.30
N LEU A 252 14.16 -6.23 10.32
CA LEU A 252 15.20 -5.45 9.66
C LEU A 252 15.10 -5.49 8.13
N PHE A 253 14.80 -6.66 7.56
CA PHE A 253 14.57 -6.81 6.13
C PHE A 253 13.42 -5.93 5.65
N ASN A 254 12.24 -6.05 6.29
CA ASN A 254 11.07 -5.25 5.91
C ASN A 254 11.29 -3.77 6.20
N GLY A 255 11.91 -3.42 7.33
CA GLY A 255 12.23 -2.05 7.71
C GLY A 255 13.16 -1.39 6.68
N ALA A 256 14.22 -2.07 6.27
CA ALA A 256 15.16 -1.58 5.26
C ALA A 256 14.50 -1.40 3.88
N ALA A 257 13.70 -2.38 3.43
CA ALA A 257 12.98 -2.29 2.17
C ALA A 257 11.97 -1.12 2.18
N ILE A 258 11.21 -0.98 3.26
CA ILE A 258 10.21 0.09 3.44
C ILE A 258 10.89 1.47 3.48
N LEU A 259 11.98 1.61 4.23
CA LEU A 259 12.73 2.85 4.29
C LEU A 259 13.33 3.22 2.94
N CYS A 260 13.89 2.27 2.20
CA CYS A 260 14.41 2.51 0.86
C CYS A 260 13.34 3.12 -0.06
N MET A 261 12.13 2.54 -0.08
CA MET A 261 11.04 3.04 -0.91
C MET A 261 10.52 4.40 -0.40
N ALA A 262 10.32 4.54 0.91
CA ALA A 262 9.83 5.78 1.50
C ALA A 262 10.81 6.96 1.30
N ILE A 263 12.11 6.71 1.45
CA ILE A 263 13.17 7.70 1.22
C ILE A 263 13.21 8.09 -0.26
N ASN A 264 13.13 7.14 -1.20
CA ASN A 264 13.05 7.48 -2.62
C ASN A 264 11.84 8.36 -2.93
N THR A 265 10.67 8.07 -2.36
CA THR A 265 9.48 8.92 -2.51
C THR A 265 9.72 10.31 -1.91
N ALA A 266 10.29 10.41 -0.72
CA ALA A 266 10.61 11.70 -0.08
C ALA A 266 11.61 12.52 -0.90
N VAL A 267 12.68 11.90 -1.40
CA VAL A 267 13.70 12.56 -2.24
C VAL A 267 13.06 13.08 -3.54
N ARG A 268 12.17 12.32 -4.17
CA ARG A 268 11.45 12.77 -5.37
C ARG A 268 10.56 13.99 -5.07
N ILE A 269 9.85 13.99 -3.95
CA ILE A 269 9.02 15.12 -3.52
C ILE A 269 9.89 16.36 -3.27
N VAL A 270 10.97 16.23 -2.49
CA VAL A 270 11.87 17.35 -2.19
C VAL A 270 12.53 17.87 -3.47
N SER A 271 13.01 17.00 -4.35
CA SER A 271 13.60 17.38 -5.63
C SER A 271 12.60 18.13 -6.51
N SER A 272 11.34 17.71 -6.56
CA SER A 272 10.31 18.44 -7.31
C SER A 272 10.02 19.84 -6.73
N LEU A 273 10.16 20.03 -5.42
CA LEU A 273 9.95 21.32 -4.75
C LEU A 273 11.15 22.27 -4.89
N LEU A 274 12.36 21.74 -5.04
CA LEU A 274 13.57 22.54 -5.24
C LEU A 274 13.75 22.98 -6.70
N ASN A 275 13.14 22.26 -7.64
CA ASN A 275 13.20 22.54 -9.07
C ASN A 275 11.95 23.28 -9.60
N SER A 276 11.03 23.68 -8.71
CA SER A 276 9.83 24.48 -9.01
C SER A 276 10.03 25.93 -8.60
#